data_AF-A0A3D3BVS7-F1
#
_entry.id   AF-A0A3D3BVS7-F1
#
_cell.length_a   1.000
_cell.length_b   1.000
_cell.length_c   1.000
_cell.angle_alpha   90.00
_cell.angle_beta   90.00
_cell.angle_gamma   90.00
#
_symmetry.space_group_name_H-M   'P 1'
#
loop_
_entity.id
_entity.type
_entity.pdbx_description
1 polymer ?
#
loop_
_entity_poly.entity_id
_entity_poly.type
_entity_poly.pdbx_seq_one_letter_code
_entity_poly.pdbx_strand_id
1 'polypeptide(L)'
;IGVGFLCALITPKLPPLNSLKDEFCPGVEPQGLRDFSNYDSLWSAATTEAMARAGRAPSFAELLPRIGRGVAEVWLSLIPVVMGLGTAALILAEYTPLFDWLGFPLIAVLNLFGLAEAPAAAPLMFVGFTDMFLPALVGGSIESELTRFVVATVSVCQLIYMSEVGALIVKSKIPLGFFHIGGIFLIRTAIALPCVALIGHWIF
;
A
#
# COMPACT_ATOMS: atom_id res chain seq x y z
N ILE A 1 4.96 9.23 8.05
CA ILE A 1 6.14 9.08 7.16
C ILE A 1 7.20 8.14 7.76
N GLY A 2 7.71 8.39 8.98
CA GLY A 2 8.76 7.55 9.59
C GLY A 2 8.42 6.05 9.70
N VAL A 3 7.21 5.71 10.14
CA VAL A 3 6.73 4.30 10.19
C VAL A 3 6.69 3.68 8.80
N GLY A 4 6.18 4.41 7.79
CA GLY A 4 6.17 3.94 6.41
C GLY A 4 7.58 3.67 5.85
N PHE A 5 8.56 4.49 6.22
CA PHE A 5 9.96 4.27 5.87
C PHE A 5 10.53 3.01 6.51
N LEU A 6 10.25 2.76 7.79
CA LEU A 6 10.63 1.50 8.46
C LEU A 6 9.99 0.29 7.78
N CYS A 7 8.70 0.35 7.46
CA CYS A 7 8.03 -0.69 6.70
C CYS A 7 8.73 -0.92 5.34
N ALA A 8 9.11 0.14 4.62
CA ALA A 8 9.81 0.02 3.33
C ALA A 8 11.19 -0.63 3.45
N LEU A 9 11.92 -0.43 4.56
CA LEU A 9 13.22 -1.06 4.79
C LEU A 9 13.13 -2.53 5.20
N ILE A 10 12.10 -2.89 5.96
CA ILE A 10 11.98 -4.22 6.58
C ILE A 10 11.19 -5.18 5.69
N THR A 11 10.05 -4.74 5.14
CA THR A 11 9.11 -5.61 4.41
C THR A 11 9.75 -6.39 3.25
N PRO A 12 10.62 -5.80 2.41
CA PRO A 12 11.26 -6.53 1.31
C PRO A 12 12.16 -7.68 1.75
N LYS A 13 12.64 -7.65 3.00
CA LYS A 13 13.53 -8.67 3.58
C LYS A 13 12.78 -9.89 4.11
N LEU A 14 11.46 -9.81 4.21
CA LEU A 14 10.60 -10.87 4.73
C LEU A 14 9.89 -11.60 3.58
N PRO A 15 9.56 -12.90 3.76
CA PRO A 15 8.77 -13.62 2.77
C PRO A 15 7.37 -13.01 2.66
N PRO A 16 6.74 -13.00 1.47
CA PRO A 16 7.18 -13.67 0.25
C PRO A 16 8.11 -12.86 -0.67
N LEU A 17 8.39 -11.60 -0.32
CA LEU A 17 9.15 -10.71 -1.20
C LEU A 17 10.62 -11.13 -1.35
N ASN A 18 11.25 -11.59 -0.26
CA ASN A 18 12.64 -12.06 -0.31
C ASN A 18 12.83 -13.38 -1.08
N SER A 19 11.74 -14.09 -1.38
CA SER A 19 11.74 -15.34 -2.16
C SER A 19 11.58 -15.11 -3.66
N LEU A 20 11.31 -13.86 -4.09
CA LEU A 20 11.26 -13.51 -5.49
C LEU A 20 12.65 -13.59 -6.10
N LYS A 21 12.78 -14.33 -7.20
CA LYS A 21 14.05 -14.47 -7.89
C LYS A 21 14.47 -13.18 -8.56
N ASP A 22 15.77 -12.91 -8.54
CA ASP A 22 16.39 -11.83 -9.29
C ASP A 22 16.62 -12.26 -10.75
N GLU A 23 15.53 -12.45 -11.48
CA GLU A 23 15.52 -12.89 -12.89
C GLU A 23 14.77 -11.86 -13.75
N PHE A 24 15.27 -11.60 -14.96
CA PHE A 24 14.56 -10.75 -15.93
C PHE A 24 13.28 -11.43 -16.41
N CYS A 25 12.27 -10.63 -16.74
CA CYS A 25 11.03 -11.13 -17.36
C CYS A 25 11.35 -11.97 -18.61
N PRO A 26 10.73 -13.15 -18.80
CA PRO A 26 10.94 -13.98 -19.97
C PRO A 26 10.73 -13.20 -21.28
N GLY A 27 11.72 -13.24 -22.17
CA GLY A 27 11.71 -12.51 -23.44
C GLY A 27 12.21 -11.06 -23.38
N VAL A 28 12.73 -10.62 -22.23
CA VAL A 28 13.42 -9.33 -22.08
C VAL A 28 14.92 -9.59 -21.96
N GLU A 29 15.68 -9.16 -22.96
CA GLU A 29 17.14 -9.12 -22.86
C GLU A 29 17.52 -8.25 -21.65
N PRO A 30 18.48 -8.68 -20.81
CA PRO A 30 19.06 -7.82 -19.79
C PRO A 30 19.48 -6.51 -20.47
N GLN A 31 18.81 -5.41 -20.16
CA GLN A 31 19.41 -4.11 -20.42
C GLN A 31 20.62 -4.07 -19.50
N GLY A 32 21.79 -4.39 -20.05
CA GLY A 32 23.05 -4.34 -19.31
C GLY A 32 23.17 -3.00 -18.59
N LEU A 33 24.00 -2.97 -17.55
CA LEU A 33 24.40 -1.72 -16.91
C LEU A 33 24.75 -0.72 -18.01
N ARG A 34 24.00 0.40 -18.07
CA ARG A 34 24.23 1.45 -19.06
C ARG A 34 25.70 1.83 -19.01
N ASP A 35 26.37 1.70 -20.15
CA ASP A 35 27.78 2.00 -20.24
C ASP A 35 27.97 3.52 -20.21
N PHE A 36 28.54 4.01 -19.12
CA PHE A 36 28.85 5.43 -18.92
C PHE A 36 30.32 5.76 -19.28
N SER A 37 31.10 4.80 -19.79
CA SER A 37 32.51 4.98 -20.13
C SER A 37 32.78 6.04 -21.20
N ASN A 38 31.78 6.32 -22.03
CA ASN A 38 31.85 7.34 -23.10
C ASN A 38 31.57 8.77 -22.60
N TYR A 39 31.34 8.98 -21.29
CA TYR A 39 31.11 10.31 -20.73
C TYR A 39 32.27 10.73 -19.83
N ASP A 40 32.66 12.00 -19.93
CA ASP A 40 33.72 12.59 -19.11
C ASP A 40 33.41 12.58 -17.60
N SER A 41 32.12 12.58 -17.24
CA SER A 41 31.65 12.49 -15.85
C SER A 41 30.20 12.00 -15.75
N LEU A 42 29.82 11.49 -14.57
CA LEU A 42 28.43 11.10 -14.26
C LEU A 42 27.44 12.26 -14.40
N TRP A 43 27.87 13.48 -14.07
CA TRP A 43 27.06 14.69 -14.26
C TRP A 43 26.78 14.93 -15.75
N SER A 44 27.81 14.85 -16.60
CA SER A 44 27.67 14.99 -18.05
C SER A 44 26.76 13.93 -18.66
N ALA A 45 26.90 12.67 -18.20
CA ALA A 45 26.00 11.59 -18.60
C ALA A 45 24.54 11.88 -18.22
N ALA A 46 24.29 12.24 -16.96
CA ALA A 46 22.95 12.52 -16.46
C ALA A 46 22.30 13.70 -17.19
N THR A 47 23.03 14.79 -17.42
CA THR A 47 22.50 15.96 -18.13
C THR A 47 22.25 15.66 -19.60
N THR A 48 23.12 14.90 -20.26
CA THR A 48 22.97 14.56 -21.69
C THR A 48 21.76 13.66 -21.91
N GLU A 49 21.59 12.63 -21.09
CA GLU A 49 20.41 11.74 -21.13
C GLU A 49 19.11 12.49 -20.78
N ALA A 50 19.14 13.36 -19.76
CA ALA A 50 17.98 14.18 -19.40
C ALA A 50 17.57 15.11 -20.55
N MET A 51 18.53 15.78 -21.19
CA MET A 51 18.28 16.63 -22.36
C MET A 51 17.78 15.83 -23.56
N ALA A 52 18.35 14.66 -23.83
CA ALA A 52 17.87 13.76 -24.89
C ALA A 52 16.44 13.27 -24.62
N ARG A 53 16.10 12.99 -23.36
CA ARG A 53 14.74 12.61 -22.96
C ARG A 53 13.77 13.78 -23.07
N ALA A 54 14.18 14.98 -22.66
CA ALA A 54 13.40 16.21 -22.77
C ALA A 54 13.14 16.60 -24.23
N GLY A 55 14.13 16.44 -25.12
CA GLY A 55 13.97 16.66 -26.56
C GLY A 55 12.99 15.68 -27.23
N ARG A 56 12.73 14.53 -26.61
CA ARG A 56 11.70 13.55 -27.03
C ARG A 56 10.37 13.73 -26.29
N ALA A 57 10.19 14.81 -25.53
CA ALA A 57 8.93 15.07 -24.84
C ALA A 57 7.82 15.34 -25.87
N PRO A 58 6.61 14.80 -25.66
CA PRO A 58 5.48 15.05 -26.54
C PRO A 58 5.09 16.53 -26.51
N SER A 59 4.59 17.04 -27.62
CA SER A 59 4.07 18.41 -27.73
C SER A 59 2.87 18.63 -26.81
N PHE A 60 2.56 19.90 -26.46
CA PHE A 60 1.40 20.21 -25.60
C PHE A 60 0.08 19.69 -26.20
N ALA A 61 -0.07 19.76 -27.52
CA ALA A 61 -1.22 19.24 -28.26
C ALA A 61 -1.36 17.70 -28.16
N GLU A 62 -0.26 16.97 -28.03
CA GLU A 62 -0.27 15.53 -27.77
C GLU A 62 -0.47 15.20 -26.29
N LEU A 63 0.00 16.06 -25.40
CA LEU A 63 -0.05 15.86 -23.95
C LEU A 63 -1.49 15.97 -23.42
N LEU A 64 -2.25 16.98 -23.86
CA LEU A 64 -3.60 17.24 -23.39
C LEU A 64 -4.56 16.05 -23.57
N PRO A 65 -4.68 15.41 -24.77
CA PRO A 65 -5.52 14.24 -24.94
C PRO A 65 -4.94 12.98 -24.26
N ARG A 66 -3.63 12.93 -23.97
CA ARG A 66 -3.05 11.84 -23.15
C ARG A 66 -3.47 11.99 -21.69
N ILE A 67 -3.40 13.20 -21.14
CA ILE A 67 -3.87 13.50 -19.78
C ILE A 67 -5.37 13.20 -19.67
N GLY A 68 -6.17 13.71 -20.61
CA GLY A 68 -7.62 13.46 -20.62
C GLY A 68 -7.96 11.97 -20.65
N ARG A 69 -7.27 11.19 -21.49
CA ARG A 69 -7.41 9.72 -21.50
C ARG A 69 -6.99 9.08 -20.18
N GLY A 70 -5.87 9.50 -19.60
CA GLY A 70 -5.41 8.97 -18.31
C GLY A 70 -6.39 9.25 -17.17
N VAL A 71 -6.93 10.48 -17.11
CA VAL A 71 -7.97 10.83 -16.12
C VAL A 71 -9.24 10.01 -16.36
N ALA A 72 -9.69 9.91 -17.61
CA ALA A 72 -10.86 9.10 -17.96
C ALA A 72 -10.65 7.61 -17.63
N GLU A 73 -9.45 7.06 -17.83
CA GLU A 73 -9.11 5.69 -17.46
C GLU A 73 -9.24 5.48 -15.94
N VAL A 74 -8.69 6.40 -15.13
CA VAL A 74 -8.86 6.34 -13.67
C VAL A 74 -10.33 6.41 -13.28
N TRP A 75 -11.09 7.33 -13.87
CA TRP A 75 -12.49 7.56 -13.49
C TRP A 75 -13.44 6.45 -13.93
N LEU A 76 -13.24 5.88 -15.11
CA LEU A 76 -14.15 4.89 -15.69
C LEU A 76 -13.70 3.45 -15.46
N SER A 77 -12.41 3.21 -15.21
CA SER A 77 -11.88 1.86 -14.97
C SER A 77 -11.53 1.62 -13.51
N LEU A 78 -10.79 2.52 -12.86
CA LEU A 78 -10.27 2.27 -11.51
C LEU A 78 -11.31 2.59 -10.43
N ILE A 79 -11.87 3.80 -10.43
CA ILE A 79 -12.79 4.27 -9.39
C ILE A 79 -14.02 3.35 -9.21
N PRO A 80 -14.73 2.89 -10.26
CA PRO A 80 -15.92 2.06 -10.08
C PRO A 80 -15.60 0.68 -9.48
N VAL A 81 -14.45 0.10 -9.85
CA VAL A 81 -13.97 -1.17 -9.27
C VAL A 81 -13.63 -0.98 -7.79
N VAL A 82 -12.93 0.10 -7.46
CA VAL A 82 -12.60 0.45 -6.08
C VAL A 82 -13.86 0.66 -5.25
N MET A 83 -14.84 1.41 -5.77
CA MET A 83 -16.12 1.64 -5.08
C MET A 83 -16.91 0.36 -4.90
N GLY A 84 -16.95 -0.52 -5.90
CA GLY A 84 -17.63 -1.82 -5.79
C GLY A 84 -17.01 -2.71 -4.72
N LEU A 85 -15.68 -2.84 -4.72
CA LEU A 85 -14.95 -3.61 -3.72
C LEU A 85 -15.08 -3.01 -2.31
N GLY A 86 -14.94 -1.69 -2.18
CA GLY A 86 -15.10 -0.98 -0.91
C GLY A 86 -16.51 -1.10 -0.35
N THR A 87 -17.54 -0.99 -1.19
CA THR A 87 -18.95 -1.15 -0.78
C THR A 87 -19.22 -2.59 -0.33
N ALA A 88 -18.75 -3.59 -1.09
CA ALA A 88 -18.90 -4.99 -0.70
C ALA A 88 -18.17 -5.30 0.62
N ALA A 89 -16.96 -4.79 0.79
CA ALA A 89 -16.21 -4.92 2.03
C ALA A 89 -16.92 -4.26 3.21
N LEU A 90 -17.49 -3.07 3.02
CA LEU A 90 -18.27 -2.37 4.05
C LEU A 90 -19.53 -3.15 4.42
N ILE A 91 -20.26 -3.71 3.45
CA ILE A 91 -21.41 -4.58 3.71
C ILE A 91 -20.98 -5.79 4.56
N LEU A 92 -19.85 -6.42 4.22
CA LEU A 92 -19.32 -7.54 5.00
C LEU A 92 -18.88 -7.11 6.41
N ALA A 93 -18.30 -5.92 6.56
CA ALA A 93 -17.88 -5.38 7.85
C ALA A 93 -19.07 -5.02 8.76
N GLU A 94 -20.12 -4.42 8.20
CA GLU A 94 -21.25 -3.91 8.97
C GLU A 94 -22.31 -4.99 9.26
N TYR A 95 -22.57 -5.88 8.29
CA TYR A 95 -23.70 -6.82 8.36
C TYR A 95 -23.29 -8.28 8.60
N THR A 96 -21.99 -8.59 8.71
CA THR A 96 -21.53 -9.97 8.96
C THR A 96 -20.43 -10.02 10.01
N PRO A 97 -20.30 -11.12 10.79
CA PRO A 97 -19.26 -11.26 11.81
C PRO A 97 -17.88 -11.62 11.24
N LEU A 98 -17.69 -11.50 9.92
CA LEU A 98 -16.45 -11.92 9.25
C LEU A 98 -15.23 -11.20 9.81
N PHE A 99 -15.29 -9.88 9.92
CA PHE A 99 -14.18 -9.08 10.42
C PHE A 99 -14.02 -9.18 11.94
N ASP A 100 -15.08 -9.51 12.68
CA ASP A 100 -14.98 -9.82 14.11
C ASP A 100 -14.17 -11.09 14.36
N TRP A 101 -14.42 -12.14 13.58
CA TRP A 101 -13.66 -13.38 13.67
C TRP A 101 -12.20 -13.21 13.27
N LEU A 102 -11.93 -12.43 12.21
CA LEU A 102 -10.56 -12.10 11.80
C LEU A 102 -9.87 -11.21 12.85
N GLY A 103 -10.59 -10.28 13.45
CA GLY A 103 -10.13 -9.36 14.49
C GLY A 103 -9.83 -10.04 15.81
N PHE A 104 -10.50 -11.13 16.15
CA PHE A 104 -10.38 -11.83 17.44
C PHE A 104 -8.94 -12.05 17.93
N PRO A 105 -8.00 -12.64 17.15
CA PRO A 105 -6.61 -12.79 17.59
C PRO A 105 -5.89 -11.46 17.83
N LEU A 106 -6.28 -10.40 17.11
CA LEU A 106 -5.66 -9.09 17.23
C LEU A 106 -6.13 -8.35 18.49
N ILE A 107 -7.28 -8.67 19.06
CA ILE A 107 -7.75 -8.10 20.35
C ILE A 107 -6.70 -8.28 21.44
N ALA A 108 -6.12 -9.48 21.56
CA ALA A 108 -5.08 -9.77 22.55
C ALA A 108 -3.83 -8.90 22.32
N VAL A 109 -3.46 -8.67 21.06
CA VAL A 109 -2.32 -7.83 20.68
C VAL A 109 -2.59 -6.36 21.00
N LEU A 110 -3.77 -5.84 20.66
CA LEU A 110 -4.14 -4.45 20.97
C LEU A 110 -4.22 -4.20 22.48
N ASN A 111 -4.75 -5.16 23.24
CA ASN A 111 -4.74 -5.12 24.71
C ASN A 111 -3.32 -5.14 25.28
N LEU A 112 -2.40 -5.91 24.70
CA LEU A 112 -0.99 -5.91 25.10
C LEU A 112 -0.34 -4.53 24.91
N PHE A 113 -0.74 -3.82 23.85
CA PHE A 113 -0.35 -2.43 23.61
C PHE A 113 -1.18 -1.43 24.44
N GLY A 114 -2.03 -1.86 25.36
CA GLY A 114 -2.78 -0.97 26.25
C GLY A 114 -3.82 -0.10 25.53
N LEU A 115 -4.33 -0.55 24.39
CA LEU A 115 -5.35 0.18 23.64
C LEU A 115 -6.74 -0.11 24.20
N ALA A 116 -7.44 0.93 24.66
CA ALA A 116 -8.83 0.84 25.06
C ALA A 116 -9.72 0.46 23.86
N GLU A 117 -10.89 -0.13 24.12
CA GLU A 117 -11.84 -0.53 23.07
C GLU A 117 -11.24 -1.48 22.02
N ALA A 118 -10.25 -2.30 22.41
CA ALA A 118 -9.61 -3.29 21.55
C ALA A 118 -10.60 -4.19 20.76
N PRO A 119 -11.74 -4.64 21.32
CA PRO A 119 -12.73 -5.40 20.56
C PRO A 119 -13.35 -4.63 19.39
N ALA A 120 -13.54 -3.31 19.53
CA ALA A 120 -14.06 -2.46 18.45
C ALA A 120 -12.96 -2.08 17.45
N ALA A 121 -11.71 -1.92 17.92
CA ALA A 121 -10.59 -1.56 17.06
C ALA A 121 -10.05 -2.72 16.22
N ALA A 122 -10.06 -3.95 16.74
CA ALA A 122 -9.44 -5.09 16.09
C ALA A 122 -10.02 -5.44 14.71
N PRO A 123 -11.35 -5.45 14.49
CA PRO A 123 -11.93 -5.67 13.16
C PRO A 123 -11.47 -4.61 12.15
N LEU A 124 -11.40 -3.34 12.59
CA LEU A 124 -11.02 -2.21 11.73
C LEU A 124 -9.61 -2.33 11.17
N MET A 125 -8.70 -2.92 11.93
CA MET A 125 -7.33 -3.17 11.49
C MET A 125 -7.26 -4.10 10.27
N PHE A 126 -8.23 -5.02 10.12
CA PHE A 126 -8.36 -5.90 8.95
C PHE A 126 -9.22 -5.29 7.85
N VAL A 127 -10.21 -4.46 8.19
CA VAL A 127 -10.93 -3.65 7.20
C VAL A 127 -9.96 -2.74 6.42
N GLY A 128 -8.85 -2.33 7.02
CA GLY A 128 -7.77 -1.61 6.33
C GLY A 128 -7.17 -2.35 5.12
N PHE A 129 -7.34 -3.67 5.03
CA PHE A 129 -6.95 -4.46 3.87
C PHE A 129 -7.80 -4.16 2.63
N THR A 130 -9.04 -3.72 2.81
CA THR A 130 -9.97 -3.45 1.72
C THR A 130 -9.84 -2.00 1.25
N ASP A 131 -9.69 -1.07 2.18
CA ASP A 131 -9.52 0.36 1.91
C ASP A 131 -8.76 1.05 3.06
N MET A 132 -7.85 1.97 2.73
CA MET A 132 -7.01 2.65 3.73
C MET A 132 -7.78 3.65 4.61
N PHE A 133 -8.89 4.19 4.13
CA PHE A 133 -9.68 5.24 4.79
C PHE A 133 -10.85 4.67 5.58
N LEU A 134 -11.38 3.51 5.18
CA LEU A 134 -12.53 2.90 5.83
C LEU A 134 -12.34 2.66 7.34
N PRO A 135 -11.16 2.23 7.84
CA PRO A 135 -10.93 2.11 9.29
C PRO A 135 -11.05 3.43 10.05
N ALA A 136 -10.61 4.55 9.46
CA ALA A 136 -10.72 5.87 10.08
C ALA A 136 -12.17 6.38 10.04
N LEU A 137 -12.92 6.06 8.98
CA LEU A 137 -14.32 6.43 8.85
C LEU A 137 -15.21 5.67 9.85
N VAL A 138 -15.08 4.34 9.90
CA VAL A 138 -15.88 3.47 10.78
C VAL A 138 -15.42 3.58 12.24
N GLY A 139 -14.12 3.73 12.47
CA GLY A 139 -13.53 3.91 13.81
C GLY A 139 -13.74 5.29 14.43
N GLY A 140 -14.50 6.18 13.78
CA GLY A 140 -14.86 7.49 14.33
C GLY A 140 -15.71 7.40 15.61
N SER A 141 -16.35 6.26 15.87
CA SER A 141 -17.13 5.98 17.07
C SER A 141 -16.30 5.56 18.29
N ILE A 142 -15.00 5.27 18.11
CA ILE A 142 -14.10 4.90 19.22
C ILE A 142 -13.83 6.15 20.08
N GLU A 143 -14.14 6.07 21.37
CA GLU A 143 -13.99 7.18 22.31
C GLU A 143 -12.50 7.50 22.57
N SER A 144 -11.68 6.46 22.71
CA SER A 144 -10.24 6.56 22.93
C SER A 144 -9.53 7.25 21.76
N GLU A 145 -9.00 8.45 22.01
CA GLU A 145 -8.19 9.20 21.04
C GLU A 145 -6.93 8.42 20.63
N LEU A 146 -6.29 7.78 21.59
CA LEU A 146 -5.13 6.90 21.35
C LEU A 146 -5.48 5.76 20.40
N THR A 147 -6.56 5.02 20.68
CA THR A 147 -6.95 3.86 19.88
C THR A 147 -7.31 4.29 18.46
N ARG A 148 -8.08 5.37 18.33
CA ARG A 148 -8.48 5.94 17.03
C ARG A 148 -7.27 6.44 16.24
N PHE A 149 -6.30 7.08 16.89
CA PHE A 149 -5.04 7.47 16.27
C PHE A 149 -4.27 6.25 15.75
N VAL A 150 -4.17 5.18 16.54
CA VAL A 150 -3.46 3.96 16.14
C VAL A 150 -4.14 3.28 14.95
N VAL A 151 -5.46 3.09 15.00
CA VAL A 151 -6.24 2.46 13.91
C VAL A 151 -6.07 3.26 12.62
N ALA A 152 -6.29 4.58 12.66
CA ALA A 152 -6.20 5.44 11.47
C ALA A 152 -4.77 5.52 10.92
N THR A 153 -3.75 5.56 11.78
CA THR A 153 -2.36 5.67 11.32
C THR A 153 -1.86 4.35 10.76
N VAL A 154 -2.20 3.22 11.37
CA VAL A 154 -1.79 1.90 10.86
C VAL A 154 -2.46 1.60 9.53
N SER A 155 -3.75 1.93 9.34
CA SER A 155 -4.45 1.69 8.07
C SER A 155 -3.76 2.39 6.89
N VAL A 156 -3.32 3.64 7.10
CA VAL A 156 -2.58 4.41 6.09
C VAL A 156 -1.16 3.85 5.89
N CYS A 157 -0.49 3.38 6.95
CA CYS A 157 0.88 2.87 6.87
C CYS A 157 1.00 1.49 6.19
N GLN A 158 -0.08 0.72 6.12
CA GLN A 158 -0.10 -0.60 5.46
C GLN A 158 0.10 -0.48 3.93
N LEU A 159 -0.30 0.63 3.29
CA LEU A 159 -0.16 0.96 1.84
C LEU A 159 -0.59 -0.12 0.83
N ILE A 160 -1.08 -1.27 1.28
CA ILE A 160 -1.47 -2.41 0.46
C ILE A 160 -2.93 -2.66 0.75
N TYR A 161 -3.77 -2.29 -0.21
CA TYR A 161 -5.20 -2.47 -0.13
C TYR A 161 -5.71 -3.04 -1.46
N MET A 162 -6.68 -3.92 -1.37
CA MET A 162 -7.09 -4.79 -2.48
C MET A 162 -7.62 -4.03 -3.68
N SER A 163 -8.18 -2.84 -3.49
CA SER A 163 -8.78 -2.07 -4.57
C SER A 163 -7.75 -1.46 -5.54
N GLU A 164 -6.54 -1.17 -5.09
CA GLU A 164 -5.44 -0.68 -5.96
C GLU A 164 -4.48 -1.82 -6.37
N VAL A 165 -4.08 -2.66 -5.41
CA VAL A 165 -3.07 -3.72 -5.66
C VAL A 165 -3.68 -4.91 -6.41
N GLY A 166 -4.98 -5.17 -6.26
CA GLY A 166 -5.67 -6.25 -6.97
C GLY A 166 -5.66 -6.06 -8.49
N ALA A 167 -5.95 -4.84 -8.97
CA ALA A 167 -5.90 -4.52 -10.40
C ALA A 167 -4.46 -4.59 -10.95
N LEU A 168 -3.48 -4.14 -10.15
CA LEU A 168 -2.06 -4.23 -10.52
C LEU A 168 -1.63 -5.69 -10.71
N ILE A 169 -2.03 -6.59 -9.82
CA ILE A 169 -1.65 -8.01 -9.90
C ILE A 169 -2.30 -8.72 -11.07
N VAL A 170 -3.58 -8.43 -11.37
CA VAL A 170 -4.24 -8.99 -12.55
C VAL A 170 -3.57 -8.54 -13.85
N LYS A 171 -3.07 -7.29 -13.90
CA LYS A 171 -2.39 -6.74 -15.07
C LYS A 171 -0.88 -7.04 -15.12
N SER A 172 -0.26 -7.42 -14.00
CA SER A 172 1.19 -7.55 -13.87
C SER A 172 1.66 -8.99 -14.05
N LYS A 173 2.89 -9.15 -14.57
CA LYS A 173 3.58 -10.46 -14.66
C LYS A 173 4.31 -10.84 -13.36
N ILE A 174 4.19 -10.03 -12.31
CA ILE A 174 4.82 -10.30 -11.02
C ILE A 174 4.14 -11.52 -10.38
N PRO A 175 4.90 -12.55 -9.94
CA PRO A 175 4.36 -13.81 -9.43
C PRO A 175 3.83 -13.69 -7.98
N LEU A 176 3.04 -12.65 -7.69
CA LEU A 176 2.41 -12.41 -6.40
C LEU A 176 0.92 -12.69 -6.50
N GLY A 177 0.49 -13.83 -5.98
CA GLY A 177 -0.93 -14.17 -5.80
C GLY A 177 -1.61 -13.47 -4.61
N PHE A 178 -2.93 -13.62 -4.48
CA PHE A 178 -3.75 -13.03 -3.41
C PHE A 178 -3.21 -13.30 -1.99
N PHE A 179 -2.83 -14.55 -1.69
CA PHE A 179 -2.27 -14.91 -0.38
C PHE A 179 -0.96 -14.20 -0.06
N HIS A 180 -0.14 -13.90 -1.08
CA HIS A 180 1.09 -13.16 -0.89
C HIS A 180 0.79 -11.70 -0.48
N ILE A 181 -0.21 -11.06 -1.09
CA ILE A 181 -0.65 -9.71 -0.70
C ILE A 181 -1.12 -9.71 0.76
N GLY A 182 -1.97 -10.67 1.13
CA GLY A 182 -2.46 -10.81 2.50
C GLY A 182 -1.30 -11.02 3.50
N GLY A 183 -0.31 -11.84 3.14
CA GLY A 183 0.90 -12.01 3.95
C GLY A 183 1.70 -10.71 4.12
N ILE A 184 1.92 -9.96 3.03
CA ILE A 184 2.63 -8.66 3.09
C ILE A 184 1.82 -7.66 3.94
N PHE A 185 0.50 -7.65 3.81
CA PHE A 185 -0.38 -6.82 4.65
C PHE A 185 -0.23 -7.13 6.14
N LEU A 186 -0.22 -8.41 6.53
CA LEU A 186 -0.01 -8.83 7.92
C LEU A 186 1.37 -8.42 8.43
N ILE A 187 2.41 -8.61 7.62
CA ILE A 187 3.79 -8.20 7.95
C ILE A 187 3.85 -6.69 8.18
N ARG A 188 3.26 -5.90 7.30
CA ARG A 188 3.23 -4.44 7.44
C ARG A 188 2.44 -4.01 8.67
N THR A 189 1.34 -4.68 8.97
CA THR A 189 0.59 -4.47 10.22
C THR A 189 1.46 -4.77 11.44
N ALA A 190 2.17 -5.90 11.44
CA ALA A 190 3.03 -6.32 12.55
C ALA A 190 4.21 -5.38 12.78
N ILE A 191 4.72 -4.71 11.74
CA ILE A 191 5.77 -3.69 11.84
C ILE A 191 5.19 -2.33 12.25
N ALA A 192 4.08 -1.92 11.64
CA ALA A 192 3.50 -0.60 11.86
C ALA A 192 2.85 -0.47 13.24
N LEU A 193 2.09 -1.47 13.68
CA LEU A 193 1.31 -1.41 14.92
C LEU A 193 2.18 -1.10 16.16
N PRO A 194 3.30 -1.80 16.43
CA PRO A 194 4.16 -1.47 17.57
C PRO A 194 4.73 -0.05 17.49
N CYS A 195 5.20 0.36 16.32
CA CYS A 195 5.77 1.71 16.14
C CYS A 195 4.72 2.79 16.37
N VAL A 196 3.52 2.62 15.82
CA VAL A 196 2.43 3.58 15.95
C VAL A 196 1.86 3.60 17.37
N ALA A 197 1.69 2.43 18.00
CA ALA A 197 1.22 2.35 19.39
C ALA A 197 2.18 3.07 20.34
N LEU A 198 3.50 2.85 20.20
CA LEU A 198 4.51 3.54 21.00
C LEU A 198 4.47 5.06 20.79
N ILE A 199 4.37 5.52 19.55
CA ILE A 199 4.24 6.95 19.24
C ILE A 199 2.92 7.50 19.80
N GLY A 200 1.83 6.75 19.71
CA GLY A 200 0.53 7.13 20.26
C GLY A 200 0.59 7.37 21.76
N HIS A 201 1.17 6.44 22.53
CA HIS A 201 1.38 6.57 23.98
C HIS A 201 2.32 7.72 24.37
N TRP A 202 3.13 8.22 23.43
CA TRP A 202 3.96 9.40 23.66
C TRP A 202 3.20 10.71 23.40
N ILE A 203 2.14 10.67 22.61
CA ILE A 203 1.35 11.85 22.22
C ILE A 203 0.16 12.06 23.15
N PHE A 204 -0.49 10.98 23.59
CA PHE A 204 -1.67 10.95 24.45
C PHE A 204 -1.34 10.36 25.83
#